data_AF-A0A7W0DVM7-F1
#
_entry.id   AF-A0A7W0DVM7-F1
#
_cell.length_a   1.000
_cell.length_b   1.000
_cell.length_c   1.000
_cell.angle_alpha   90.00
_cell.angle_beta   90.00
_cell.angle_gamma   90.00
#
_symmetry.space_group_name_H-M   'P 1'
#
loop_
_entity.id
_entity.type
_entity.pdbx_description
1 polymer ?
#
loop_
_entity_poly.entity_id
_entity_poly.type
_entity_poly.pdbx_seq_one_letter_code
_entity_poly.pdbx_strand_id
1 'polypeptide(L)'
;HQIPQGAYGYLTTRILDPEPTNTAYMTRQFHKKLREYADHGGDAALAAAIEAKVARQAELLGACRHAVLCHNDFHEGNVLVAEDGGGWQVSGFIDVENAIAADPLMDVAKTDYYSV
;
A
#
# COMPACT_ATOMS: atom_id res chain seq x y z
N HIS A 1 -9.17 8.45 -2.34
CA HIS A 1 -7.77 8.85 -2.64
C HIS A 1 -7.59 10.34 -2.99
N GLN A 2 -8.25 11.28 -2.29
CA GLN A 2 -8.13 12.72 -2.59
C GLN A 2 -7.46 13.52 -1.47
N ILE A 3 -7.08 12.87 -0.37
CA ILE A 3 -6.45 13.51 0.78
C ILE A 3 -4.93 13.45 0.58
N PRO A 4 -4.27 14.55 0.17
CA PRO A 4 -2.85 14.56 -0.12
C PRO A 4 -2.01 14.40 1.16
N GLN A 5 -0.83 13.82 1.02
CA GLN A 5 0.15 13.64 2.09
C GLN A 5 1.48 14.29 1.71
N GLY A 6 2.20 14.82 2.71
CA GLY A 6 3.45 15.56 2.48
C GLY A 6 4.66 14.66 2.14
N ALA A 7 4.57 13.36 2.41
CA ALA A 7 5.61 12.37 2.17
C ALA A 7 5.00 10.96 2.07
N TYR A 8 5.81 9.96 1.75
CA TYR A 8 5.42 8.55 1.71
C TYR A 8 5.82 7.86 3.03
N GLY A 9 4.96 7.03 3.60
CA GLY A 9 5.27 6.34 4.86
C GLY A 9 4.06 5.82 5.62
N TYR A 10 4.33 5.15 6.74
CA TYR A 10 3.29 4.62 7.61
C TYR A 10 2.66 5.72 8.47
N LEU A 11 1.34 5.71 8.63
CA LEU A 11 0.62 6.78 9.34
C LEU A 11 0.36 6.41 10.79
N THR A 12 0.65 7.37 11.66
CA THR A 12 0.26 7.39 13.08
C THR A 12 -0.34 8.77 13.37
N THR A 13 0.05 9.45 14.46
CA THR A 13 -0.12 10.90 14.60
C THR A 13 0.77 11.71 13.64
N ARG A 14 1.75 11.04 13.01
CA ARG A 14 2.63 11.57 11.95
C ARG A 14 3.01 10.45 10.97
N ILE A 15 3.62 10.82 9.84
CA ILE A 15 4.27 9.86 8.95
C ILE A 15 5.57 9.39 9.59
N LEU A 16 5.72 8.07 9.80
CA LEU A 16 6.95 7.47 10.31
C LEU A 16 7.96 7.22 9.19
N ASP A 17 9.23 7.53 9.47
CA ASP A 17 10.37 7.42 8.56
C ASP A 17 10.02 7.90 7.13
N PRO A 18 9.60 9.17 6.95
CA PRO A 18 9.05 9.65 5.70
C PRO A 18 10.07 9.58 4.57
N GLU A 19 9.61 9.15 3.39
CA GLU A 19 10.39 9.16 2.16
C GLU A 19 9.83 10.22 1.19
N PRO A 20 10.70 10.92 0.43
CA PRO A 20 10.27 12.02 -0.44
C PRO A 20 9.64 11.55 -1.75
N THR A 21 9.82 10.28 -2.13
CA THR A 21 9.33 9.72 -3.39
C THR A 21 8.74 8.33 -3.20
N ASN A 22 7.80 7.97 -4.07
CA ASN A 22 7.25 6.61 -4.10
C ASN A 22 8.34 5.56 -4.36
N THR A 23 9.27 5.84 -5.28
CA THR A 23 10.40 4.95 -5.58
C THR A 23 11.25 4.68 -4.34
N ALA A 24 11.62 5.71 -3.57
CA ALA A 24 12.40 5.54 -2.35
C ALA A 24 11.64 4.71 -1.30
N TYR A 25 10.37 5.05 -1.07
CA TYR A 25 9.49 4.32 -0.16
C TYR A 25 9.36 2.85 -0.54
N MET A 26 9.00 2.55 -1.78
CA MET A 26 8.77 1.19 -2.25
C MET A 26 10.07 0.37 -2.31
N THR A 27 11.19 0.96 -2.72
CA THR A 27 12.51 0.29 -2.64
C THR A 27 12.83 -0.13 -1.22
N ARG A 28 12.61 0.77 -0.24
CA ARG A 28 12.81 0.47 1.17
C ARG A 28 11.87 -0.65 1.65
N GLN A 29 10.60 -0.64 1.25
CA GLN A 29 9.64 -1.69 1.61
C GLN A 29 10.03 -3.04 1.00
N PHE A 30 10.39 -3.10 -0.29
CA PHE A 30 10.85 -4.34 -0.93
C PHE A 30 12.09 -4.91 -0.24
N HIS A 31 13.10 -4.08 0.04
CA HIS A 31 14.28 -4.53 0.77
C HIS A 31 13.96 -5.03 2.17
N LYS A 32 13.05 -4.34 2.90
CA LYS A 32 12.59 -4.79 4.21
C LYS A 32 11.91 -6.17 4.12
N LYS A 33 10.98 -6.34 3.18
CA LYS A 33 10.22 -7.60 3.00
C LYS A 33 11.07 -8.76 2.53
N LEU A 34 12.05 -8.52 1.65
CA LEU A 34 12.99 -9.55 1.22
C LEU A 34 13.93 -9.98 2.36
N ARG A 35 14.36 -9.06 3.23
CA ARG A 35 15.10 -9.42 4.46
C ARG A 35 14.25 -10.25 5.41
N GLU A 36 13.03 -9.79 5.72
CA GLU A 36 12.10 -10.55 6.58
C GLU A 36 11.83 -11.96 6.01
N TYR A 37 11.65 -12.07 4.69
CA TYR A 37 11.47 -13.35 4.02
C TYR A 37 12.68 -14.28 4.20
N ALA A 38 13.90 -13.76 4.03
CA ALA A 38 15.13 -14.52 4.24
C ALA A 38 15.32 -14.92 5.72
N ASP A 39 15.07 -14.01 6.66
CA ASP A 39 15.16 -14.24 8.11
C ASP A 39 14.20 -15.35 8.59
N HIS A 40 13.10 -15.56 7.87
CA HIS A 40 12.13 -16.63 8.11
C HIS A 40 12.39 -17.91 7.30
N GLY A 41 13.56 -18.06 6.69
CA GLY A 41 13.96 -19.27 5.95
C GLY A 41 13.39 -19.37 4.54
N GLY A 42 13.06 -18.23 3.93
CA GLY A 42 12.57 -18.15 2.56
C GLY A 42 13.56 -18.67 1.50
N ASP A 43 13.04 -19.01 0.33
CA ASP A 43 13.82 -19.50 -0.81
C ASP A 43 14.65 -18.37 -1.43
N ALA A 44 15.98 -18.51 -1.38
CA ALA A 44 16.90 -17.53 -1.93
C ALA A 44 16.75 -17.30 -3.44
N ALA A 45 16.39 -18.34 -4.21
CA ALA A 45 16.17 -18.21 -5.65
C ALA A 45 14.90 -17.39 -5.94
N LEU A 46 13.85 -17.59 -5.15
CA LEU A 46 12.63 -16.78 -5.24
C LEU A 46 12.89 -15.32 -4.85
N ALA A 47 13.63 -15.09 -3.75
CA ALA A 47 14.01 -13.75 -3.32
C ALA A 47 14.78 -12.98 -4.41
N ALA A 48 15.78 -13.62 -5.02
CA ALA A 48 16.54 -13.05 -6.12
C ALA A 48 15.68 -12.76 -7.37
N ALA A 49 14.74 -13.65 -7.69
CA ALA A 49 13.82 -13.44 -8.80
C ALA A 49 12.86 -12.26 -8.56
N ILE A 50 12.38 -12.09 -7.32
CA ILE A 50 11.56 -10.94 -6.93
C ILE A 50 12.37 -9.64 -7.04
N GLU A 51 13.59 -9.61 -6.48
CA GLU A 51 14.47 -8.44 -6.55
C GLU A 51 14.75 -8.03 -8.00
N ALA A 52 15.11 -8.98 -8.86
CA ALA A 52 15.34 -8.73 -10.29
C ALA A 52 14.09 -8.19 -11.00
N LYS A 53 12.91 -8.73 -10.68
CA LYS A 53 11.64 -8.25 -11.24
C LYS A 53 11.37 -6.80 -10.83
N VAL A 54 11.52 -6.48 -9.55
CA VAL A 54 11.32 -5.12 -9.01
C VAL A 54 12.31 -4.14 -9.65
N ALA A 55 13.59 -4.50 -9.72
CA ALA A 55 14.62 -3.65 -10.33
C ALA A 55 14.31 -3.33 -11.80
N ARG A 56 13.84 -4.31 -12.58
CA ARG A 56 13.46 -4.12 -13.99
C ARG A 56 12.27 -3.18 -14.19
N GLN A 57 11.42 -3.01 -13.17
CA GLN A 57 10.18 -2.23 -13.26
C GLN A 57 10.20 -0.98 -12.36
N ALA A 58 11.37 -0.63 -11.81
CA ALA A 58 11.49 0.44 -10.82
C ALA A 58 11.02 1.82 -11.31
N GLU A 59 11.10 2.07 -12.62
CA GLU A 59 10.59 3.27 -13.28
C GLU A 59 9.08 3.48 -13.09
N LEU A 60 8.30 2.41 -13.00
CA LEU A 60 6.84 2.49 -12.81
C LEU A 60 6.50 3.14 -11.46
N LEU A 61 7.34 2.94 -10.45
CA LEU A 61 7.17 3.54 -9.13
C LEU A 61 7.27 5.07 -9.19
N GLY A 62 8.07 5.59 -10.11
CA GLY A 62 8.26 7.04 -10.31
C GLY A 62 7.06 7.75 -10.97
N ALA A 63 6.08 7.01 -11.49
CA ALA A 63 4.87 7.59 -12.07
C ALA A 63 4.01 8.31 -11.03
N CYS A 64 4.03 7.84 -9.77
CA CYS A 64 3.34 8.49 -8.67
C CYS A 64 4.14 9.68 -8.14
N ARG A 65 3.60 10.89 -8.35
CA ARG A 65 4.28 12.15 -7.98
C ARG A 65 3.93 12.64 -6.59
N HIS A 66 2.81 12.23 -6.03
CA HIS A 66 2.33 12.70 -4.73
C HIS A 66 1.65 11.57 -3.96
N ALA A 67 2.02 11.44 -2.68
CA ALA A 67 1.39 10.50 -1.77
C ALA A 67 -0.02 10.96 -1.40
N VAL A 68 -0.91 9.99 -1.22
CA VAL A 68 -2.28 10.20 -0.71
C VAL A 68 -2.54 9.27 0.47
N LEU A 69 -3.54 9.60 1.28
CA LEU A 69 -4.05 8.70 2.30
C LEU A 69 -4.59 7.43 1.63
N CYS A 70 -3.98 6.29 1.97
CA CYS A 70 -4.39 4.96 1.56
C CYS A 70 -4.77 4.15 2.81
N HIS A 71 -5.83 3.35 2.70
CA HIS A 71 -6.30 2.48 3.78
C HIS A 71 -5.30 1.34 4.05
N ASN A 72 -4.67 0.84 3.00
CA ASN A 72 -3.74 -0.29 2.98
C ASN A 72 -4.36 -1.59 3.51
N ASP A 73 -5.68 -1.68 3.60
CA ASP A 73 -6.40 -2.93 3.87
C ASP A 73 -7.83 -2.89 3.34
N PHE A 74 -7.96 -2.43 2.11
CA PHE A 74 -9.24 -2.02 1.51
C PHE A 74 -9.99 -3.18 0.87
N HIS A 75 -10.36 -4.20 1.67
CA HIS A 75 -11.20 -5.32 1.22
C HIS A 75 -12.65 -5.16 1.69
N GLU A 76 -13.57 -5.95 1.15
CA GLU A 76 -15.02 -5.81 1.38
C GLU A 76 -15.45 -5.93 2.85
N GLY A 77 -14.67 -6.67 3.66
CA GLY A 77 -14.90 -6.79 5.11
C GLY A 77 -14.70 -5.47 5.87
N ASN A 78 -13.97 -4.52 5.30
CA ASN A 78 -13.70 -3.22 5.89
C ASN A 78 -14.56 -2.09 5.28
N VAL A 79 -15.53 -2.42 4.41
CA VAL A 79 -16.44 -1.45 3.78
C VAL A 79 -17.83 -1.57 4.40
N LEU A 80 -18.29 -0.50 5.03
CA LEU A 80 -19.66 -0.43 5.57
C LEU A 80 -20.61 0.09 4.49
N VAL A 81 -21.77 -0.56 4.37
CA VAL A 81 -22.86 -0.12 3.50
C VAL A 81 -24.14 0.07 4.30
N ALA A 82 -24.95 1.04 3.89
CA ALA A 82 -26.27 1.32 4.45
C ALA A 82 -27.29 1.52 3.33
N GLU A 83 -28.54 1.20 3.59
CA GLU A 83 -29.63 1.55 2.67
C GLU A 83 -29.90 3.06 2.76
N ASP A 84 -29.93 3.72 1.60
CA ASP A 84 -30.34 5.11 1.44
C ASP A 84 -31.12 5.27 0.13
N GLY A 85 -32.29 5.91 0.20
CA GLY A 85 -33.11 6.21 -0.97
C GLY A 85 -33.52 5.02 -1.84
N GLY A 86 -33.58 3.80 -1.28
CA GLY A 86 -33.91 2.57 -2.01
C GLY A 86 -32.73 1.90 -2.72
N GLY A 87 -31.49 2.30 -2.40
CA GLY A 87 -30.28 1.63 -2.85
C GLY A 87 -29.25 1.47 -1.72
N TRP A 88 -28.19 0.70 -1.98
CA TRP A 88 -27.07 0.57 -1.05
C TRP A 88 -26.03 1.65 -1.34
N GLN A 89 -25.57 2.33 -0.29
CA GLN A 89 -24.48 3.30 -0.36
C GLN A 89 -23.39 2.95 0.64
N VAL A 90 -22.14 3.27 0.28
CA VAL A 90 -21.01 3.16 1.21
C VAL A 90 -21.19 4.22 2.30
N SER A 91 -21.26 3.77 3.55
CA SER A 91 -21.48 4.62 4.72
C SER A 91 -20.21 4.85 5.54
N GLY A 92 -19.17 4.04 5.33
CA GLY A 92 -17.89 4.21 6.02
C GLY A 92 -16.86 3.12 5.72
N PHE A 93 -15.68 3.30 6.30
CA PHE A 93 -14.57 2.35 6.27
C PHE A 93 -14.05 2.15 7.69
N ILE A 94 -13.67 0.93 8.02
CA ILE A 94 -13.17 0.54 9.35
C ILE A 94 -11.79 -0.12 9.24
N ASP A 95 -11.14 -0.34 10.37
CA ASP A 95 -9.81 -0.97 10.44
C ASP A 95 -8.68 -0.18 9.76
N VAL A 96 -8.62 1.11 10.10
CA VAL A 96 -7.65 2.06 9.54
C VAL A 96 -6.26 1.96 10.17
N GLU A 97 -5.98 0.94 10.98
CA GLU A 97 -4.71 0.82 11.72
C GLU A 97 -3.49 0.65 10.80
N ASN A 98 -3.71 0.14 9.59
CA ASN A 98 -2.66 -0.10 8.61
C ASN A 98 -2.46 1.06 7.64
N ALA A 99 -3.16 2.18 7.82
CA ALA A 99 -3.15 3.31 6.90
C ALA A 99 -1.74 3.83 6.61
N ILE A 100 -1.53 4.24 5.35
CA ILE A 100 -0.26 4.76 4.87
C ILE A 100 -0.46 5.99 3.99
N ALA A 101 0.57 6.82 3.91
CA ALA A 101 0.74 7.80 2.86
C ALA A 101 1.49 7.13 1.70
N ALA A 102 0.80 6.88 0.58
CA ALA A 102 1.39 6.11 -0.52
C ALA A 102 0.76 6.45 -1.88
N ASP A 103 1.21 5.71 -2.90
CA ASP A 103 0.56 5.63 -4.19
C ASP A 103 -0.89 5.10 -4.06
N PRO A 104 -1.92 5.76 -4.63
CA PRO A 104 -3.29 5.26 -4.60
C PRO A 104 -3.46 3.84 -5.14
N LEU A 105 -2.56 3.37 -6.03
CA LEU A 105 -2.58 1.99 -6.51
C LEU A 105 -2.35 0.97 -5.40
N MET A 106 -1.83 1.35 -4.23
CA MET A 106 -1.68 0.43 -3.11
C MET A 106 -3.02 -0.15 -2.65
N ASP A 107 -4.04 0.69 -2.51
CA ASP A 107 -5.38 0.23 -2.11
C ASP A 107 -5.98 -0.64 -3.21
N VAL A 108 -5.87 -0.23 -4.48
CA VAL A 108 -6.38 -1.01 -5.62
C VAL A 108 -5.74 -2.40 -5.67
N ALA A 109 -4.42 -2.48 -5.54
CA ALA A 109 -3.70 -3.74 -5.59
C ALA A 109 -4.11 -4.68 -4.45
N LYS A 110 -4.33 -4.14 -3.24
CA LYS A 110 -4.80 -4.95 -2.11
C LYS A 110 -6.26 -5.37 -2.26
N THR A 111 -7.14 -4.49 -2.71
CA THR A 111 -8.55 -4.84 -2.98
C THR A 111 -8.63 -5.97 -4.00
N ASP A 112 -7.88 -5.88 -5.10
CA ASP A 112 -7.86 -6.91 -6.15
C ASP A 112 -7.33 -8.24 -5.60
N TYR A 113 -6.19 -8.21 -4.90
CA TYR A 113 -5.55 -9.42 -4.37
C TYR A 113 -6.37 -10.15 -3.29
N TYR A 114 -7.11 -9.41 -2.45
CA TYR A 114 -7.93 -9.97 -1.39
C TYR A 114 -9.41 -10.12 -1.76
N SER A 115 -9.79 -9.84 -3.01
CA SER A 115 -11.15 -10.10 -3.47
C SER A 115 -11.43 -11.61 -3.49
N VAL A 116 -12.61 -11.99 -3.00
CA VAL A 116 -13.11 -13.38 -2.95
C VAL A 116 -14.13 -13.65 -4.05
#